data_AF-R4W958-F1
#
_entry.id   AF-R4W958-F1
#
_cell.length_a   1.000
_cell.length_b   1.000
_cell.length_c   1.000
_cell.angle_alpha   90.00
_cell.angle_beta   90.00
_cell.angle_gamma   90.00
#
_symmetry.space_group_name_H-M   'P 1'
#
loop_
_entity.id
_entity.type
_entity.pdbx_description
1 polymer ?
#
loop_
_entity_poly.entity_id
_entity_poly.type
_entity_poly.pdbx_seq_one_letter_code
_entity_poly.pdbx_strand_id
1 'polypeptide(L)'
;MALEFFGSYHAWLAMAIGTHALVGYVLGAATFSRPTVGALGAVLADVDLLFPGPDGAPLGHRGMTHSALALGIAVAIASYWGRDVAGSVGIGYVSQLAIDATTPKGIPIVFPLSTENVGVAWNLHSKDATILLLGLCAVALILERHLLRSRTDG
;
A
#
# COMPACT_ATOMS: atom_id res chain seq x y z
N MET A 1 13.58 -4.28 -16.89
CA MET A 1 12.21 -3.89 -17.23
C MET A 1 11.67 -2.72 -16.39
N ALA A 2 11.44 -2.81 -15.07
CA ALA A 2 10.94 -1.65 -14.30
C ALA A 2 11.98 -0.51 -14.19
N LEU A 3 13.25 -0.84 -13.95
CA LEU A 3 14.34 0.15 -13.85
C LEU A 3 14.61 0.94 -15.15
N GLU A 4 14.39 0.31 -16.32
CA GLU A 4 14.59 0.97 -17.62
C GLU A 4 13.54 2.05 -17.88
N PHE A 5 12.34 1.90 -17.32
CA PHE A 5 11.28 2.89 -17.47
C PHE A 5 11.48 4.12 -16.58
N PHE A 6 11.96 3.92 -15.35
CA PHE A 6 12.11 5.02 -14.38
C PHE A 6 13.50 5.67 -14.41
N GLY A 7 14.45 5.12 -15.17
CA GLY A 7 15.80 5.67 -15.33
C GLY A 7 16.70 5.58 -14.09
N SER A 8 16.14 5.24 -12.92
CA SER A 8 16.88 4.97 -11.69
C SER A 8 16.07 4.12 -10.70
N TYR A 9 16.77 3.47 -9.77
CA TYR A 9 16.16 2.76 -8.64
C TYR A 9 15.34 3.68 -7.74
N HIS A 10 15.83 4.89 -7.45
CA HIS A 10 15.13 5.87 -6.61
C HIS A 10 13.82 6.34 -7.24
N ALA A 11 13.79 6.53 -8.56
CA ALA A 11 12.57 6.91 -9.27
C ALA A 11 11.53 5.77 -9.25
N TRP A 12 11.98 4.51 -9.42
CA TRP A 12 11.09 3.36 -9.24
C TRP A 12 10.55 3.28 -7.82
N LEU A 13 11.40 3.48 -6.80
CA LEU A 13 11.00 3.43 -5.40
C LEU A 13 10.00 4.53 -5.03
N ALA A 14 10.26 5.76 -5.46
CA ALA A 14 9.35 6.89 -5.26
C ALA A 14 7.98 6.63 -5.91
N MET A 15 7.97 6.03 -7.10
CA MET A 15 6.75 5.64 -7.78
C MET A 15 6.01 4.52 -7.05
N ALA A 16 6.71 3.47 -6.59
CA ALA A 16 6.09 2.38 -5.83
C ALA A 16 5.42 2.90 -4.54
N ILE A 17 6.17 3.64 -3.71
CA ILE A 17 5.65 4.26 -2.48
C ILE A 17 4.49 5.21 -2.81
N GLY A 18 4.63 6.03 -3.85
CA GLY A 18 3.59 6.95 -4.30
C GLY A 18 2.31 6.25 -4.75
N THR A 19 2.43 5.11 -5.45
CA THR A 19 1.31 4.27 -5.84
C THR A 19 0.60 3.71 -4.62
N HIS A 20 1.33 3.16 -3.64
CA HIS A 20 0.72 2.65 -2.42
C HIS A 20 0.01 3.77 -1.63
N ALA A 21 0.68 4.91 -1.42
CA ALA A 21 0.11 6.05 -0.73
C ALA A 21 -1.17 6.56 -1.41
N LEU A 22 -1.20 6.65 -2.74
CA LEU A 22 -2.39 7.11 -3.46
C LEU A 22 -3.55 6.12 -3.36
N VAL A 23 -3.28 4.81 -3.51
CA VAL A 23 -4.32 3.78 -3.36
C VAL A 23 -4.87 3.79 -1.94
N GLY A 24 -4.00 3.84 -0.94
CA GLY A 24 -4.37 3.97 0.46
C GLY A 24 -5.19 5.23 0.74
N TYR A 25 -4.81 6.36 0.13
CA TYR A 25 -5.56 7.61 0.23
C TYR A 25 -7.00 7.45 -0.26
N VAL A 26 -7.17 6.90 -1.47
CA VAL A 26 -8.48 6.71 -2.09
C VAL A 26 -9.34 5.75 -1.26
N LEU A 27 -8.78 4.62 -0.84
CA LEU A 27 -9.50 3.65 -0.01
C LEU A 27 -9.88 4.24 1.34
N GLY A 28 -8.97 4.97 2.00
CA GLY A 28 -9.22 5.64 3.27
C GLY A 28 -10.29 6.72 3.18
N ALA A 29 -10.33 7.48 2.07
CA ALA A 29 -11.40 8.44 1.79
C ALA A 29 -12.76 7.73 1.65
N ALA A 30 -12.82 6.72 0.78
CA ALA A 30 -14.05 6.05 0.37
C ALA A 30 -14.68 5.19 1.48
N THR A 31 -13.89 4.60 2.37
CA THR A 31 -14.38 3.62 3.36
C THR A 31 -14.51 4.18 4.77
N PHE A 32 -13.64 5.12 5.17
CA PHE A 32 -13.59 5.63 6.55
C PHE A 32 -13.56 7.17 6.64
N SER A 33 -13.59 7.90 5.52
CA SER A 33 -13.41 9.36 5.49
C SER A 33 -12.11 9.83 6.19
N ARG A 34 -11.07 9.00 6.12
CA ARG A 34 -9.73 9.26 6.68
C ARG A 34 -8.66 9.07 5.60
N PRO A 35 -8.63 9.91 4.55
CA PRO A 35 -7.73 9.71 3.42
C PRO A 35 -6.25 9.67 3.81
N THR A 36 -5.80 10.62 4.65
CA THR A 36 -4.39 10.70 5.07
C THR A 36 -3.98 9.50 5.93
N VAL A 37 -4.88 8.98 6.76
CA VAL A 37 -4.64 7.77 7.57
C VAL A 37 -4.49 6.55 6.67
N GLY A 38 -5.34 6.43 5.64
CA GLY A 38 -5.25 5.34 4.67
C GLY A 38 -3.95 5.39 3.86
N ALA A 39 -3.53 6.59 3.45
CA ALA A 39 -2.25 6.80 2.78
C ALA A 39 -1.06 6.39 3.65
N LEU A 40 -1.06 6.78 4.94
CA LEU A 40 -0.03 6.36 5.90
C LEU A 40 -0.05 4.84 6.08
N GLY A 41 -1.22 4.24 6.28
CA GLY A 41 -1.38 2.79 6.42
C GLY A 41 -0.82 2.03 5.23
N ALA A 42 -0.99 2.55 4.01
CA ALA A 42 -0.51 1.94 2.78
C ALA A 42 0.99 2.11 2.52
N VAL A 43 1.74 2.82 3.35
CA VAL A 43 3.21 2.89 3.24
C VAL A 43 3.91 2.31 4.47
N LEU A 44 3.16 1.81 5.46
CA LEU A 44 3.74 1.32 6.72
C LEU A 44 4.66 0.12 6.51
N ALA A 45 4.34 -0.80 5.59
CA ALA A 45 5.21 -1.96 5.37
C ALA A 45 6.57 -1.55 4.78
N ASP A 46 6.61 -0.43 4.06
CA ASP A 46 7.79 0.13 3.38
C ASP A 46 8.69 0.93 4.32
N VAL A 47 8.35 1.04 5.62
CA VAL A 47 9.26 1.60 6.62
C VAL A 47 10.55 0.77 6.73
N ASP A 48 10.50 -0.50 6.32
CA ASP A 48 11.70 -1.35 6.20
C ASP A 48 12.75 -0.81 5.21
N LEU A 49 12.37 0.04 4.25
CA LEU A 49 13.29 0.70 3.32
C LEU A 49 14.27 1.66 4.01
N LEU A 50 13.96 2.09 5.24
CA LEU A 50 14.87 2.90 6.07
C LEU A 50 16.01 2.06 6.68
N PHE A 51 15.88 0.73 6.66
CA PHE A 51 16.81 -0.20 7.27
C PHE A 51 17.42 -1.11 6.18
N PRO A 52 18.62 -0.79 5.66
CA PRO A 52 19.26 -1.65 4.68
C PRO A 52 19.59 -3.00 5.32
N GLY A 53 18.97 -4.07 4.81
CA GLY A 53 19.18 -5.44 5.25
C GLY A 53 19.23 -6.40 4.05
N PRO A 54 19.90 -7.56 4.17
CA PRO A 54 19.93 -8.54 3.10
C PRO A 54 18.52 -9.11 2.85
N ASP A 55 18.27 -9.54 1.61
CA ASP A 55 17.02 -10.22 1.26
C ASP A 55 16.79 -11.43 2.18
N GLY A 56 15.57 -11.56 2.71
CA GLY A 56 15.18 -12.61 3.64
C GLY A 56 15.52 -12.35 5.11
N ALA A 57 16.21 -11.27 5.45
CA ALA A 57 16.33 -10.85 6.84
C ALA A 57 14.97 -10.40 7.41
N PRO A 58 14.69 -10.62 8.71
CA PRO A 58 13.43 -10.18 9.32
C PRO A 58 13.11 -8.69 9.14
N LEU A 59 14.14 -7.83 9.10
CA LEU A 59 14.00 -6.39 8.89
C LEU A 59 14.44 -5.93 7.49
N GLY A 60 14.78 -6.85 6.59
CA GLY A 60 15.06 -6.52 5.19
C GLY A 60 13.77 -6.21 4.43
N HIS A 61 13.89 -5.56 3.27
CA HIS A 61 12.73 -5.21 2.46
C HIS A 61 11.94 -6.46 2.05
N ARG A 62 10.65 -6.48 2.39
CA ARG A 62 9.73 -7.64 2.31
C ARG A 62 10.06 -8.76 3.29
N GLY A 63 10.47 -8.37 4.50
CA GLY A 63 10.57 -9.22 5.67
C GLY A 63 9.31 -9.13 6.55
N MET A 64 9.50 -8.98 7.86
CA MET A 64 8.44 -8.99 8.88
C MET A 64 7.36 -7.94 8.64
N THR A 65 7.71 -6.76 8.14
CA THR A 65 6.77 -5.67 7.84
C THR A 65 5.76 -6.06 6.76
N HIS A 66 6.07 -7.01 5.88
CA HIS A 66 5.16 -7.44 4.82
C HIS A 66 4.34 -8.70 5.20
N SER A 67 4.05 -8.85 6.48
CA SER A 67 3.32 -9.99 7.05
C SER A 67 1.94 -9.63 7.59
N ALA A 68 1.06 -10.63 7.71
CA ALA A 68 -0.24 -10.47 8.37
C ALA A 68 -0.10 -10.12 9.87
N LEU A 69 1.00 -10.56 10.51
CA LEU A 69 1.29 -10.20 11.90
C LEU A 69 1.56 -8.70 12.04
N ALA A 70 2.40 -8.12 11.18
CA ALA A 70 2.69 -6.69 11.19
C ALA A 70 1.44 -5.85 10.91
N LEU A 71 0.61 -6.28 9.93
CA LEU A 71 -0.71 -5.71 9.69
C LEU A 71 -1.58 -5.73 10.97
N GLY A 72 -1.69 -6.88 11.63
CA GLY A 72 -2.48 -7.04 12.85
C GLY A 72 -2.01 -6.14 13.98
N ILE A 73 -0.69 -6.01 14.18
CA ILE A 73 -0.10 -5.10 15.17
C ILE A 73 -0.40 -3.64 14.82
N ALA A 74 -0.22 -3.24 13.56
CA ALA A 74 -0.51 -1.87 13.12
C ALA A 74 -1.98 -1.49 13.35
N VAL A 75 -2.92 -2.38 13.02
CA VAL A 75 -4.36 -2.19 13.27
C VAL A 75 -4.67 -2.16 14.76
N ALA A 76 -4.06 -3.03 15.56
CA ALA A 76 -4.25 -3.07 17.01
C ALA A 76 -3.77 -1.77 17.68
N ILE A 77 -2.60 -1.27 17.29
CA ILE A 77 -2.07 0.02 17.74
C ILE A 77 -3.03 1.15 17.31
N ALA A 78 -3.41 1.19 16.03
CA ALA A 78 -4.30 2.20 15.47
C ALA A 78 -5.68 2.25 16.16
N SER A 79 -6.13 1.12 16.74
CA SER A 79 -7.39 1.03 17.47
C SER A 79 -7.45 1.92 18.72
N TYR A 80 -6.30 2.33 19.26
CA TYR A 80 -6.24 3.31 20.35
C TYR A 80 -6.87 4.66 19.96
N TRP A 81 -6.80 5.05 18.69
CA TRP A 81 -7.38 6.31 18.19
C TRP A 81 -8.78 6.14 17.57
N GLY A 82 -9.36 4.95 17.67
CA GLY A 82 -10.73 4.66 17.26
C GLY A 82 -10.87 3.77 16.03
N ARG A 83 -12.08 3.24 15.85
CA ARG A 83 -12.40 2.24 14.82
C ARG A 83 -12.15 2.72 13.39
N ASP A 84 -12.46 3.98 13.08
CA ASP A 84 -12.24 4.54 11.74
C ASP A 84 -10.75 4.69 11.42
N VAL A 85 -9.92 5.03 12.41
CA VAL A 85 -8.46 5.11 12.25
C VAL A 85 -7.90 3.72 12.02
N ALA A 86 -8.27 2.74 12.84
CA ALA A 86 -7.85 1.36 12.69
C ALA A 86 -8.28 0.74 11.36
N GLY A 87 -9.53 0.98 10.97
CA GLY A 87 -10.06 0.53 9.68
C GLY A 87 -9.31 1.16 8.51
N SER A 88 -9.03 2.45 8.58
CA SER A 88 -8.30 3.18 7.54
C SER A 88 -6.84 2.72 7.41
N VAL A 89 -6.14 2.52 8.53
CA VAL A 89 -4.80 1.91 8.54
C VAL A 89 -4.86 0.51 7.93
N GLY A 90 -5.82 -0.32 8.37
CA GLY A 90 -5.96 -1.70 7.94
C GLY A 90 -6.20 -1.81 6.43
N ILE A 91 -7.13 -1.04 5.86
CA ILE A 91 -7.41 -1.12 4.42
C ILE A 91 -6.24 -0.60 3.59
N GLY A 92 -5.55 0.45 4.04
CA GLY A 92 -4.33 0.95 3.40
C GLY A 92 -3.24 -0.11 3.38
N TYR A 93 -2.93 -0.70 4.54
CA TYR A 93 -1.88 -1.71 4.69
C TYR A 93 -2.22 -2.97 3.88
N VAL A 94 -3.47 -3.45 3.93
CA VAL A 94 -3.92 -4.57 3.08
C VAL A 94 -3.72 -4.27 1.59
N SER A 95 -4.01 -3.04 1.15
CA SER A 95 -3.79 -2.66 -0.25
C SER A 95 -2.32 -2.68 -0.64
N GLN A 96 -1.42 -2.27 0.25
CA GLN A 96 0.03 -2.37 0.03
C GLN A 96 0.44 -3.83 -0.16
N LEU A 97 0.10 -4.70 0.79
CA LEU A 97 0.40 -6.13 0.73
C LEU A 97 -0.18 -6.79 -0.53
N ALA A 98 -1.41 -6.44 -0.90
CA ALA A 98 -2.05 -6.98 -2.10
C ALA A 98 -1.30 -6.56 -3.37
N ILE A 99 -0.88 -5.30 -3.49
CA ILE A 99 -0.09 -4.81 -4.62
C ILE A 99 1.26 -5.53 -4.66
N ASP A 100 1.98 -5.61 -3.54
CA ASP A 100 3.30 -6.25 -3.50
C ASP A 100 3.25 -7.76 -3.75
N ALA A 101 2.19 -8.42 -3.30
CA ALA A 101 1.93 -9.83 -3.62
C ALA A 101 1.80 -10.08 -5.13
N THR A 102 1.47 -9.07 -5.94
CA THR A 102 1.42 -9.24 -7.41
C THR A 102 2.80 -9.20 -8.08
N THR A 103 3.84 -8.75 -7.39
CA THR A 103 5.16 -8.65 -8.00
C THR A 103 5.89 -10.01 -8.01
N PRO A 104 6.89 -10.20 -8.88
CA PRO A 104 7.63 -11.47 -8.94
C PRO A 104 8.24 -11.93 -7.62
N LYS A 105 8.61 -11.00 -6.73
CA LYS A 105 9.19 -11.32 -5.42
C LYS A 105 8.13 -11.74 -4.38
N GLY A 106 6.84 -11.39 -4.56
CA GLY A 106 5.77 -11.70 -3.59
C GLY A 106 5.99 -11.10 -2.19
N ILE A 107 5.27 -11.61 -1.19
CA ILE A 107 5.38 -11.21 0.23
C ILE A 107 5.33 -12.42 1.19
N PRO A 108 6.01 -12.39 2.34
CA PRO A 108 5.98 -13.48 3.33
C PRO A 108 4.78 -13.31 4.29
N ILE A 109 3.56 -13.50 3.78
CA ILE A 109 2.33 -13.16 4.53
C ILE A 109 2.20 -13.87 5.88
N VAL A 110 2.77 -15.07 6.02
CA VAL A 110 2.74 -15.91 7.24
C VAL A 110 3.99 -15.80 8.13
N PHE A 111 4.90 -14.86 7.86
CA PHE A 111 6.06 -14.61 8.73
C PHE A 111 5.61 -14.28 10.16
N PRO A 112 6.31 -14.77 11.22
CA PRO A 112 7.56 -15.52 11.23
C PRO A 112 7.41 -17.05 11.15
N LEU A 113 6.21 -17.58 10.92
CA LEU A 113 5.98 -19.03 10.86
C LEU A 113 6.60 -19.65 9.59
N SER A 114 6.69 -18.88 8.51
CA SER A 114 7.43 -19.22 7.30
C SER A 114 8.03 -17.95 6.68
N THR A 115 9.16 -18.12 6.00
CA THR A 115 9.83 -17.07 5.20
C THR A 115 9.52 -17.19 3.71
N GLU A 116 8.63 -18.10 3.32
CA GLU A 116 8.23 -18.28 1.93
C GLU A 116 7.35 -17.10 1.46
N ASN A 117 7.68 -16.56 0.29
CA ASN A 117 6.90 -15.49 -0.32
C ASN A 117 5.74 -16.07 -1.13
N VAL A 118 4.55 -15.57 -0.87
CA VAL A 118 3.33 -15.87 -1.63
C VAL A 118 3.04 -14.70 -2.56
N GLY A 119 2.63 -15.01 -3.79
CA GLY A 119 2.28 -13.99 -4.77
C GLY A 119 1.65 -14.56 -6.03
N VAL A 120 1.11 -13.66 -6.86
CA VAL A 120 0.56 -13.96 -8.19
C VAL A 120 1.31 -13.14 -9.23
N ALA A 121 1.63 -13.71 -10.38
CA ALA A 121 2.48 -13.07 -11.38
C ALA A 121 1.73 -12.04 -12.27
N TRP A 122 1.06 -11.05 -11.68
CA TRP A 122 0.36 -9.96 -12.41
C TRP A 122 1.20 -8.70 -12.55
N ASN A 123 2.09 -8.45 -11.59
CA ASN A 123 3.01 -7.32 -11.50
C ASN A 123 2.33 -5.95 -11.63
N LEU A 124 1.57 -5.53 -10.61
CA LEU A 124 0.94 -4.21 -10.57
C LEU A 124 1.94 -3.03 -10.52
N HIS A 125 3.21 -3.31 -10.22
CA HIS A 125 4.34 -2.38 -10.37
C HIS A 125 4.97 -2.40 -11.78
N SER A 126 4.33 -3.07 -12.76
CA SER A 126 4.65 -2.86 -14.18
C SER A 126 4.14 -1.50 -14.64
N LYS A 127 4.81 -0.91 -15.63
CA LYS A 127 4.47 0.42 -16.18
C LYS A 127 2.97 0.57 -16.47
N ASP A 128 2.41 -0.35 -17.25
CA ASP A 128 1.04 -0.24 -17.73
C ASP A 128 0.03 -0.43 -16.59
N ALA A 129 0.29 -1.36 -15.68
CA ALA A 129 -0.57 -1.59 -14.52
C ALA A 129 -0.51 -0.42 -13.53
N THR A 130 0.66 0.17 -13.30
CA THR A 130 0.82 1.37 -12.48
C THR A 130 0.06 2.54 -13.08
N ILE A 131 0.20 2.81 -14.38
CA ILE A 131 -0.55 3.89 -15.07
C ILE A 131 -2.06 3.68 -14.93
N LEU A 132 -2.53 2.45 -15.16
CA LEU A 132 -3.95 2.10 -15.02
C LEU A 132 -4.44 2.34 -13.59
N LEU A 133 -3.71 1.88 -12.58
CA LEU A 133 -4.06 2.03 -11.16
C LEU A 133 -4.12 3.50 -10.75
N LEU A 134 -3.15 4.31 -11.18
CA LEU A 134 -3.14 5.76 -10.96
C LEU A 134 -4.32 6.44 -11.65
N GLY A 135 -4.65 6.04 -12.89
CA GLY A 135 -5.81 6.54 -13.63
C GLY A 135 -7.13 6.23 -12.92
N LEU A 136 -7.29 5.01 -12.42
CA LEU A 136 -8.46 4.60 -11.63
C LEU A 136 -8.59 5.40 -10.32
N CYS A 137 -7.47 5.63 -9.63
CA CYS A 137 -7.45 6.48 -8.44
C CYS A 137 -7.86 7.92 -8.76
N ALA A 138 -7.36 8.50 -9.86
CA ALA A 138 -7.73 9.83 -10.29
C ALA A 138 -9.23 9.95 -10.61
N VAL A 139 -9.78 8.96 -11.33
CA VAL A 139 -11.23 8.89 -11.62
C VAL A 139 -12.05 8.80 -10.33
N ALA A 140 -11.65 7.94 -9.39
CA ALA A 140 -12.34 7.81 -8.11
C ALA A 140 -12.39 9.13 -7.33
N LEU A 141 -11.27 9.87 -7.26
CA LEU A 141 -11.20 11.16 -6.59
C LEU A 141 -12.01 12.26 -7.30
N ILE A 142 -12.06 12.24 -8.63
CA ILE A 142 -12.89 13.16 -9.41
C ILE A 142 -14.38 12.90 -9.11
N LEU A 143 -14.80 11.63 -9.14
CA LEU A 143 -16.18 11.24 -8.84
C LEU A 143 -16.57 11.60 -7.41
N GLU A 144 -15.70 11.33 -6.42
CA GLU A 144 -15.93 11.72 -5.03
C GLU A 144 -16.17 13.23 -4.89
N ARG A 145 -15.32 14.07 -5.53
CA ARG A 145 -15.50 15.53 -5.51
C ARG A 145 -16.81 15.97 -6.16
N HIS A 146 -17.22 15.35 -7.25
CA HIS A 146 -18.50 15.65 -7.89
C HIS A 146 -19.69 15.30 -6.99
N LEU A 147 -19.65 14.15 -6.32
CA LEU A 147 -20.69 13.70 -5.40
C LEU A 147 -20.76 14.54 -4.12
N LEU A 148 -19.63 15.07 -3.64
CA LEU A 148 -19.63 15.96 -2.48
C LEU A 148 -20.23 17.33 -2.82
N ARG A 149 -19.93 17.88 -4.02
CA ARG A 149 -20.52 19.14 -4.48
C ARG A 149 -22.04 19.05 -4.64
N SER A 150 -22.55 17.96 -5.21
CA SER A 150 -24.00 17.80 -5.37
C SER A 150 -24.77 17.70 -4.05
N ARG A 151 -24.10 17.35 -2.95
CA ARG A 151 -24.71 17.32 -1.60
C ARG A 151 -24.75 18.67 -0.90
N THR A 152 -23.92 19.64 -1.31
CA THR A 152 -23.88 20.97 -0.69
C THR A 152 -24.80 21.97 -1.37
N ASP A 153 -25.22 21.68 -2.60
CA ASP A 153 -25.98 22.60 -3.46
C ASP A 153 -27.51 22.30 -3.44
N GLY A 154 -27.98 21.38 -2.60
CA GLY A 154 -29.39 21.01 -2.44
C GLY A 154 -29.84 21.04 -0.99
#